data_AF-A0A917WQB8-F1
#
_entry.id   AF-A0A917WQB8-F1
#
_cell.length_a   1.000
_cell.length_b   1.000
_cell.length_c   1.000
_cell.angle_alpha   90.00
_cell.angle_beta   90.00
_cell.angle_gamma   90.00
#
_symmetry.space_group_name_H-M   'P 1'
#
loop_
_entity.id
_entity.type
_entity.pdbx_description
1 polymer ?
#
loop_
_entity_poly.entity_id
_entity_poly.type
_entity_poly.pdbx_seq_one_letter_code
_entity_poly.pdbx_strand_id
1 'polypeptide(L)'
;MRARLIRTVLALYPAAIRERYGDEIAELLAASATPARDLADTARCALRDRLTHRVETMTVAQARTTAVTVIKLVVAPFTFGVLLLALLTTAGLLADVTGAHEAAPYGYTLAVALAAASMWWFGRWRARTERIVAAVVVVPAALALGVAGINAMPYFGEVLGEVRAGSLAAVACWAIGAAALGWAVSVLLRHGRRAAAWLSSGVGALLLLDAVTAVYVFTALSPERAPRHNAPLWYLSSMSWWDPGLVDDGYRQLADSIKMLPPMLTMCTVFLLAVLGVTASRPRPAGSAV
;
A
#
# COMPACT_ATOMS: atom_id res chain seq x y z
N MET A 1 -26.77 13.70 -3.32
CA MET A 1 -25.30 13.45 -3.39
C MET A 1 -24.49 14.67 -2.95
N ARG A 2 -24.80 15.88 -3.46
CA ARG A 2 -24.15 17.17 -3.11
C ARG A 2 -24.05 17.45 -1.60
N ALA A 3 -25.14 17.30 -0.85
CA ALA A 3 -25.13 17.50 0.61
C ALA A 3 -24.20 16.54 1.38
N ARG A 4 -23.99 15.32 0.89
CA ARG A 4 -23.03 14.38 1.50
C ARG A 4 -21.59 14.82 1.25
N LEU A 5 -21.30 15.33 0.05
CA LEU A 5 -19.98 15.87 -0.30
C LEU A 5 -19.66 17.11 0.53
N ILE A 6 -20.61 18.05 0.66
CA ILE A 6 -20.47 19.25 1.51
C ILE A 6 -20.16 18.86 2.96
N ARG A 7 -20.91 17.94 3.56
CA ARG A 7 -20.61 17.44 4.92
C ARG A 7 -19.23 16.80 5.02
N THR A 8 -18.80 16.08 3.98
CA THR A 8 -17.49 15.44 3.96
C THR A 8 -16.37 16.47 3.93
N VAL A 9 -16.54 17.56 3.16
CA VAL A 9 -15.60 18.68 3.12
C VAL A 9 -15.59 19.45 4.44
N LEU A 10 -16.75 19.73 5.04
CA LEU A 10 -16.82 20.39 6.34
C LEU A 10 -16.19 19.58 7.48
N ALA A 11 -16.25 18.25 7.40
CA ALA A 11 -15.55 17.38 8.35
C ALA A 11 -14.01 17.46 8.26
N LEU A 12 -13.47 18.09 7.21
CA LEU A 12 -12.04 18.38 7.09
C LEU A 12 -11.61 19.55 7.99
N TYR A 13 -12.48 20.53 8.24
CA TYR A 13 -12.17 21.68 9.09
C TYR A 13 -11.99 21.27 10.57
N PRO A 14 -11.13 22.00 11.33
CA PRO A 14 -11.10 21.92 12.78
C PRO A 14 -12.49 22.20 13.38
N ALA A 15 -12.82 21.54 14.50
CA ALA A 15 -14.12 21.66 15.16
C ALA A 15 -14.54 23.12 15.40
N ALA A 16 -13.62 23.95 15.92
CA ALA A 16 -13.89 25.36 16.19
C ALA A 16 -14.26 26.18 14.94
N ILE A 17 -13.67 25.87 13.77
CA ILE A 17 -14.00 26.55 12.51
C ILE A 17 -15.33 26.03 11.97
N ARG A 18 -15.56 24.72 12.07
CA ARG A 18 -16.81 24.10 11.63
C ARG A 18 -18.02 24.56 12.46
N GLU A 19 -17.87 24.71 13.77
CA GLU A 19 -18.93 25.20 14.65
C GLU A 19 -19.23 26.68 14.42
N ARG A 20 -18.23 27.48 14.03
CA ARG A 20 -18.40 28.93 13.84
C ARG A 20 -18.83 29.33 12.44
N TYR A 21 -18.37 28.61 11.40
CA TYR A 21 -18.56 29.00 10.00
C TYR A 21 -19.15 27.86 9.14
N GLY A 22 -19.44 26.70 9.72
CA GLY A 22 -19.84 25.51 8.95
C GLY A 22 -21.14 25.68 8.17
N ASP A 23 -22.13 26.37 8.74
CA ASP A 23 -23.43 26.60 8.10
C ASP A 23 -23.31 27.59 6.93
N GLU A 24 -22.54 28.67 7.11
CA GLU A 24 -22.26 29.65 6.07
C GLU A 24 -21.48 29.03 4.89
N ILE A 25 -20.45 28.22 5.18
CA ILE A 25 -19.71 27.48 4.14
C ILE A 25 -20.62 26.47 3.43
N ALA A 26 -21.53 25.81 4.14
CA ALA A 26 -22.48 24.88 3.54
C ALA A 26 -23.45 25.59 2.59
N GLU A 27 -23.95 26.76 2.98
CA GLU A 27 -24.86 27.58 2.20
C GLU A 27 -24.21 28.12 0.92
N LEU A 28 -22.99 28.67 1.05
CA LEU A 28 -22.19 29.13 -0.10
C LEU A 28 -21.91 27.99 -1.10
N LEU A 29 -21.57 26.79 -0.61
CA LEU A 29 -21.34 25.62 -1.46
C LEU A 29 -22.64 25.06 -2.08
N ALA A 30 -23.78 25.26 -1.44
CA ALA A 30 -25.09 24.87 -1.96
C ALA A 30 -25.56 25.82 -3.08
N ALA A 31 -25.26 27.12 -2.96
CA ALA A 31 -25.59 28.15 -3.93
C ALA A 31 -24.57 28.28 -5.09
N SER A 32 -23.39 27.66 -4.97
CA SER A 32 -22.32 27.75 -5.99
C SER A 32 -22.76 27.27 -7.38
N ALA A 33 -22.40 28.07 -8.40
CA ALA A 33 -22.54 27.77 -9.83
C ALA A 33 -21.44 26.81 -10.35
N THR A 34 -20.32 26.68 -9.63
CA THR A 34 -19.17 25.82 -9.96
C THR A 34 -18.88 24.80 -8.86
N PRO A 35 -19.83 23.91 -8.54
CA PRO A 35 -19.81 23.11 -7.31
C PRO A 35 -18.59 22.20 -7.18
N ALA A 36 -18.07 21.64 -8.28
CA ALA A 36 -16.92 20.73 -8.23
C ALA A 36 -15.61 21.47 -7.90
N ARG A 37 -15.40 22.64 -8.51
CA ARG A 37 -14.22 23.48 -8.27
C ARG A 37 -14.24 24.04 -6.86
N ASP A 38 -15.38 24.59 -6.45
CA ASP A 38 -15.52 25.23 -5.15
C ASP A 38 -15.40 24.20 -4.02
N LEU A 39 -15.96 22.99 -4.18
CA LEU A 39 -15.73 21.90 -3.23
C LEU A 39 -14.25 21.52 -3.12
N ALA A 40 -13.51 21.49 -4.23
CA ALA A 40 -12.09 21.16 -4.23
C ALA A 40 -11.26 22.28 -3.57
N ASP A 41 -11.57 23.54 -3.88
CA ASP A 41 -10.90 24.71 -3.29
C ASP A 41 -11.19 24.81 -1.78
N THR A 42 -12.44 24.62 -1.35
CA THR A 42 -12.80 24.58 0.07
C THR A 42 -12.15 23.38 0.78
N ALA A 43 -12.11 22.19 0.16
CA ALA A 43 -11.41 21.05 0.74
C ALA A 43 -9.90 21.33 0.90
N ARG A 44 -9.29 22.00 -0.08
CA ARG A 44 -7.88 22.40 -0.04
C ARG A 44 -7.61 23.41 1.08
N CYS A 45 -8.47 24.42 1.25
CA CYS A 45 -8.36 25.38 2.36
C CYS A 45 -8.55 24.69 3.72
N ALA A 46 -9.57 23.84 3.86
CA ALA A 46 -9.81 23.07 5.08
C ALA A 46 -8.61 22.19 5.48
N LEU A 47 -8.01 21.51 4.51
CA LEU A 47 -6.80 20.72 4.70
C LEU A 47 -5.62 21.60 5.13
N ARG A 48 -5.42 22.76 4.50
CA ARG A 48 -4.37 23.72 4.86
C ARG A 48 -4.53 24.20 6.29
N ASP A 49 -5.71 24.67 6.68
CA ASP A 49 -5.97 25.20 8.03
C ASP A 49 -5.77 24.12 9.10
N ARG A 50 -6.24 22.90 8.83
CA ARG A 50 -6.04 21.76 9.72
C ARG A 50 -4.57 21.39 9.85
N LEU A 51 -3.79 21.48 8.76
CA LEU A 51 -2.35 21.23 8.79
C LEU A 51 -1.61 22.32 9.55
N THR A 52 -1.92 23.59 9.29
CA THR A 52 -1.32 24.74 10.00
C THR A 52 -1.57 24.62 11.50
N HIS A 53 -2.82 24.43 11.92
CA HIS A 53 -3.15 24.27 13.34
C HIS A 53 -2.45 23.05 13.97
N ARG A 54 -2.29 21.95 13.23
CA ARG A 54 -1.53 20.79 13.73
C ARG A 54 -0.04 21.10 13.88
N VAL A 55 0.56 21.80 12.93
CA VAL A 55 1.97 22.18 12.99
C VAL A 55 2.22 23.12 14.17
N GLU A 56 1.36 24.12 14.36
CA GLU A 56 1.46 25.08 15.47
C GLU A 56 1.32 24.42 16.85
N THR A 57 0.52 23.36 16.96
CA THR A 57 0.27 22.65 18.22
C THR A 57 1.21 21.46 18.45
N MET A 58 2.07 21.13 17.49
CA MET A 58 2.96 19.96 17.57
C MET A 58 4.24 20.31 18.33
N THR A 59 4.60 19.50 19.32
CA THR A 59 5.88 19.69 20.02
C THR A 59 7.05 19.15 19.20
N VAL A 60 8.26 19.70 19.40
CA VAL A 60 9.49 19.24 18.71
C VAL A 60 9.74 17.74 18.94
N ALA A 61 9.47 17.23 20.14
CA ALA A 61 9.60 15.80 20.46
C ALA A 61 8.61 14.93 19.65
N GLN A 62 7.37 15.41 19.46
CA GLN A 62 6.38 14.72 18.61
C GLN A 62 6.79 14.76 17.14
N ALA A 63 7.34 15.88 16.66
CA ALA A 63 7.84 16.02 15.29
C ALA A 63 8.97 15.03 15.03
N ARG A 64 9.96 14.93 15.95
CA ARG A 64 11.08 13.99 15.86
C ARG A 64 10.61 12.54 15.83
N THR A 65 9.70 12.15 16.72
CA THR A 65 9.17 10.78 16.76
C THR A 65 8.40 10.42 15.50
N THR A 66 7.62 11.36 14.95
CA THR A 66 6.90 11.19 13.68
C THR A 66 7.89 11.03 12.53
N ALA A 67 8.90 11.89 12.43
CA ALA A 67 9.93 11.82 11.39
C ALA A 67 10.70 10.48 11.44
N VAL A 68 11.13 10.04 12.62
CA VAL A 68 11.80 8.75 12.81
C VAL A 68 10.89 7.59 12.38
N THR A 69 9.60 7.65 12.72
CA THR A 69 8.63 6.62 12.31
C THR A 69 8.49 6.56 10.79
N VAL A 70 8.40 7.71 10.12
CA VAL A 70 8.33 7.80 8.66
C VAL A 70 9.60 7.27 8.02
N ILE A 71 10.78 7.67 8.49
CA ILE A 71 12.08 7.18 7.97
C ILE A 71 12.14 5.65 8.08
N LYS A 72 11.81 5.10 9.26
CA LYS A 72 11.77 3.64 9.45
C LYS A 72 10.73 2.95 8.56
N LEU A 73 9.66 3.63 8.12
CA LEU A 73 8.70 3.07 7.15
C LEU A 73 9.26 3.13 5.72
N VAL A 74 9.95 4.22 5.35
CA VAL A 74 10.63 4.36 4.05
C VAL A 74 11.73 3.33 3.88
N VAL A 75 12.47 3.00 4.95
CA VAL A 75 13.53 1.98 4.92
C VAL A 75 12.98 0.54 4.97
N ALA A 76 11.73 0.35 5.39
CA ALA A 76 11.17 -0.99 5.60
C ALA A 76 11.20 -1.89 4.35
N PRO A 77 10.84 -1.43 3.14
CA PRO A 77 10.91 -2.27 1.93
C PRO A 77 12.30 -2.86 1.67
N PHE A 78 13.37 -2.14 2.03
CA PHE A 78 14.73 -2.66 1.90
C PHE A 78 14.93 -3.87 2.82
N THR A 79 14.51 -3.78 4.08
CA THR A 79 14.56 -4.90 5.03
C THR A 79 13.71 -6.09 4.57
N PHE A 80 12.58 -5.82 3.90
CA PHE A 80 11.71 -6.86 3.36
C PHE A 80 12.40 -7.59 2.21
N GLY A 81 13.05 -6.85 1.31
CA GLY A 81 13.84 -7.40 0.21
C GLY A 81 15.01 -8.24 0.70
N VAL A 82 15.76 -7.78 1.70
CA VAL A 82 16.86 -8.55 2.31
C VAL A 82 16.36 -9.86 2.92
N LEU A 83 15.25 -9.82 3.68
CA LEU A 83 14.66 -11.02 4.25
C LEU A 83 14.21 -12.00 3.15
N LEU A 84 13.51 -11.49 2.14
CA LEU A 84 13.04 -12.32 1.03
C LEU A 84 14.22 -12.97 0.30
N LEU A 85 15.25 -12.19 -0.03
CA LEU A 85 16.44 -12.70 -0.70
C LEU A 85 17.13 -13.79 0.13
N ALA A 86 17.26 -13.60 1.44
CA ALA A 86 17.83 -14.60 2.33
C ALA A 86 17.00 -15.90 2.33
N LEU A 87 15.67 -15.80 2.37
CA LEU A 87 14.78 -16.97 2.32
C LEU A 87 14.82 -17.68 0.96
N LEU A 88 14.83 -16.93 -0.15
CA LEU A 88 14.96 -17.50 -1.50
C LEU A 88 16.31 -18.20 -1.68
N THR A 89 17.39 -17.60 -1.20
CA THR A 89 18.74 -18.19 -1.24
C THR A 89 18.78 -19.47 -0.42
N THR A 90 18.17 -19.46 0.77
CA THR A 90 18.08 -20.65 1.63
C THR A 90 17.29 -21.76 0.96
N ALA A 91 16.17 -21.44 0.31
CA ALA A 91 15.38 -22.42 -0.44
C ALA A 91 16.15 -23.02 -1.62
N GLY A 92 16.90 -22.19 -2.36
CA GLY A 92 17.76 -22.65 -3.45
C GLY A 92 18.88 -23.58 -2.98
N LEU A 93 19.63 -23.16 -1.96
CA LEU A 93 20.70 -23.99 -1.37
C LEU A 93 20.17 -25.31 -0.82
N LEU A 94 18.98 -25.30 -0.21
CA LEU A 94 18.36 -26.53 0.29
C LEU A 94 17.99 -27.46 -0.87
N ALA A 95 17.46 -26.94 -1.97
CA ALA A 95 17.16 -27.73 -3.16
C ALA A 95 18.43 -28.35 -3.75
N ASP A 96 19.52 -27.59 -3.83
CA ASP A 96 20.82 -28.08 -4.33
C ASP A 96 21.38 -29.20 -3.45
N VAL A 97 21.41 -28.99 -2.13
CA VAL A 97 21.96 -29.96 -1.15
C VAL A 97 21.14 -31.24 -1.10
N THR A 98 19.82 -31.15 -1.25
CA THR A 98 18.92 -32.31 -1.22
C THR A 98 18.73 -32.98 -2.58
N GLY A 99 19.25 -32.37 -3.66
CA GLY A 99 19.01 -32.80 -5.03
C GLY A 99 17.58 -32.56 -5.53
N ALA A 100 16.72 -31.93 -4.73
CA ALA A 100 15.29 -31.74 -5.01
C ALA A 100 14.99 -30.54 -5.91
N HIS A 101 15.70 -30.42 -7.04
CA HIS A 101 15.60 -29.30 -7.97
C HIS A 101 14.18 -29.12 -8.56
N GLU A 102 13.46 -30.23 -8.75
CA GLU A 102 12.06 -30.22 -9.21
C GLU A 102 11.10 -29.58 -8.19
N ALA A 103 11.47 -29.61 -6.90
CA ALA A 103 10.67 -29.03 -5.82
C ALA A 103 11.02 -27.56 -5.51
N ALA A 104 12.05 -27.00 -6.15
CA ALA A 104 12.52 -25.62 -5.91
C ALA A 104 11.41 -24.55 -6.02
N PRO A 105 10.46 -24.59 -6.97
CA PRO A 105 9.36 -23.62 -7.05
C PRO A 105 8.49 -23.57 -5.79
N TYR A 106 8.23 -24.74 -5.16
CA TYR A 106 7.48 -24.80 -3.90
C TYR A 106 8.28 -24.18 -2.75
N GLY A 107 9.60 -24.38 -2.74
CA GLY A 107 10.51 -23.73 -1.79
C GLY A 107 10.48 -22.21 -1.89
N TYR A 108 10.47 -21.65 -3.12
CA TYR A 108 10.36 -20.20 -3.33
C TYR A 108 8.99 -19.66 -2.92
N THR A 109 7.91 -20.38 -3.24
CA THR A 109 6.56 -20.00 -2.80
C THR A 109 6.46 -19.98 -1.28
N LEU A 110 7.05 -20.98 -0.61
CA LEU A 110 7.12 -21.04 0.85
C LEU A 110 7.94 -19.88 1.43
N ALA A 111 9.09 -19.54 0.82
CA ALA A 111 9.91 -18.39 1.22
C ALA A 111 9.11 -17.08 1.18
N VAL A 112 8.34 -16.84 0.12
CA VAL A 112 7.48 -15.66 0.01
C VAL A 112 6.39 -15.66 1.09
N ALA A 113 5.75 -16.81 1.34
CA ALA A 113 4.74 -16.94 2.39
C ALA A 113 5.32 -16.66 3.79
N LEU A 114 6.51 -17.19 4.10
CA LEU A 114 7.21 -16.94 5.37
C LEU A 114 7.63 -15.47 5.52
N ALA A 115 8.08 -14.85 4.43
CA ALA A 115 8.41 -13.42 4.44
C ALA A 115 7.15 -12.58 4.72
N ALA A 116 6.03 -12.87 4.04
CA ALA A 116 4.76 -12.19 4.27
C ALA A 116 4.24 -12.39 5.71
N ALA A 117 4.29 -13.62 6.24
CA ALA A 117 3.91 -13.90 7.63
C ALA A 117 4.78 -13.11 8.63
N SER A 118 6.09 -13.01 8.36
CA SER A 118 7.02 -12.21 9.16
C SER A 118 6.65 -10.73 9.12
N MET A 119 6.23 -10.21 7.96
CA MET A 119 5.77 -8.83 7.81
C MET A 119 4.44 -8.55 8.49
N TRP A 120 3.54 -9.53 8.53
CA TRP A 120 2.32 -9.44 9.32
C TRP A 120 2.63 -9.26 10.81
N TRP A 121 3.50 -10.12 11.35
CA TRP A 121 3.90 -10.05 12.76
C TRP A 121 4.60 -8.73 13.08
N PHE A 122 5.58 -8.35 12.26
CA PHE A 122 6.36 -7.14 12.43
C PHE A 122 5.49 -5.87 12.35
N GLY A 123 4.56 -5.81 11.38
CA GLY A 123 3.61 -4.71 11.25
C GLY A 123 2.71 -4.55 12.48
N ARG A 124 2.19 -5.66 13.02
CA ARG A 124 1.39 -5.64 14.26
C ARG A 124 2.22 -5.18 15.46
N TRP A 125 3.42 -5.72 15.62
CA TRP A 125 4.33 -5.35 16.71
C TRP A 125 4.63 -3.84 16.67
N ARG A 126 5.02 -3.33 15.50
CA ARG A 126 5.33 -1.92 15.31
C ARG A 126 4.13 -1.01 15.52
N ALA A 127 2.96 -1.40 15.02
CA ALA A 127 1.73 -0.65 15.26
C ALA A 127 1.30 -0.64 16.72
N ARG A 128 1.71 -1.62 17.54
CA ARG A 128 1.46 -1.65 18.99
C ARG A 128 2.43 -0.76 19.76
N THR A 129 3.70 -0.75 19.38
CA THR A 129 4.76 0.02 20.07
C THR A 129 4.79 1.48 19.66
N GLU A 130 4.55 1.78 18.38
CA GLU A 130 4.61 3.14 17.82
C GLU A 130 3.20 3.69 17.55
N ARG A 131 3.05 5.01 17.65
CA ARG A 131 1.84 5.72 17.21
C ARG A 131 2.03 6.19 15.77
N ILE A 132 1.37 5.51 14.84
CA ILE A 132 1.38 5.88 13.42
C ILE A 132 0.14 6.73 13.14
N VAL A 133 0.34 8.04 12.99
CA VAL A 133 -0.73 8.99 12.67
C VAL A 133 -1.14 8.79 11.21
N ALA A 134 -2.45 8.78 10.93
CA ALA A 134 -3.00 8.64 9.58
C ALA A 134 -2.44 7.42 8.82
N ALA A 135 -2.35 6.26 9.49
CA ALA A 135 -1.75 5.04 8.95
C ALA A 135 -2.26 4.63 7.56
N VAL A 136 -3.54 4.89 7.25
CA VAL A 136 -4.17 4.63 5.94
C VAL A 136 -3.45 5.35 4.79
N VAL A 137 -2.83 6.50 5.05
CA VAL A 137 -2.16 7.31 4.02
C VAL A 137 -0.64 7.26 4.20
N VAL A 138 -0.16 7.43 5.44
CA VAL A 138 1.28 7.54 5.72
C VAL A 138 2.02 6.23 5.43
N VAL A 139 1.44 5.09 5.79
CA VAL A 139 2.10 3.78 5.59
C VAL A 139 2.25 3.45 4.09
N PRO A 140 1.19 3.45 3.26
CA PRO A 140 1.36 3.14 1.84
C PRO A 140 2.25 4.17 1.14
N ALA A 141 2.15 5.46 1.45
CA ALA A 141 3.02 6.48 0.87
C ALA A 141 4.50 6.26 1.23
N ALA A 142 4.82 6.00 2.50
CA ALA A 142 6.19 5.76 2.94
C ALA A 142 6.78 4.47 2.34
N LEU A 143 6.00 3.38 2.30
CA LEU A 143 6.42 2.13 1.67
C LEU A 143 6.64 2.31 0.17
N ALA A 144 5.74 3.02 -0.52
CA ALA A 144 5.89 3.32 -1.94
C ALA A 144 7.13 4.16 -2.23
N LEU A 145 7.43 5.16 -1.38
CA LEU A 145 8.68 5.93 -1.46
C LEU A 145 9.91 5.04 -1.27
N GLY A 146 9.86 4.10 -0.33
CA GLY A 146 10.94 3.13 -0.12
C GLY A 146 11.16 2.24 -1.35
N VAL A 147 10.09 1.66 -1.91
CA VAL A 147 10.18 0.83 -3.12
C VAL A 147 10.64 1.65 -4.33
N ALA A 148 10.13 2.86 -4.51
CA ALA A 148 10.59 3.78 -5.55
C ALA A 148 12.07 4.16 -5.38
N GLY A 149 12.52 4.33 -4.13
CA GLY A 149 13.93 4.57 -3.80
C GLY A 149 14.83 3.39 -4.16
N ILE A 150 14.40 2.15 -3.89
CA ILE A 150 15.11 0.93 -4.34
C ILE A 150 15.17 0.89 -5.87
N ASN A 151 14.06 1.18 -6.55
CA ASN A 151 13.98 1.25 -8.00
C ASN A 151 14.87 2.37 -8.60
N ALA A 152 15.15 3.42 -7.82
CA ALA A 152 16.02 4.52 -8.19
C ALA A 152 17.52 4.15 -8.13
N MET A 153 17.90 3.10 -7.40
CA MET A 153 19.29 2.67 -7.27
C MET A 153 19.72 1.81 -8.48
N PRO A 154 20.94 2.02 -9.02
CA PRO A 154 21.51 1.14 -10.04
C PRO A 154 21.68 -0.28 -9.46
N TYR A 155 21.57 -1.30 -10.32
CA TYR A 155 21.59 -2.73 -9.99
C TYR A 155 20.40 -3.23 -9.15
N PHE A 156 20.05 -2.56 -8.05
CA PHE A 156 18.91 -2.96 -7.22
C PHE A 156 17.56 -2.72 -7.91
N GLY A 157 17.44 -1.64 -8.69
CA GLY A 157 16.24 -1.39 -9.47
C GLY A 157 15.99 -2.45 -10.54
N GLU A 158 17.05 -2.95 -11.16
CA GLU A 158 16.96 -4.03 -12.14
C GLU A 158 16.53 -5.35 -11.50
N VAL A 159 16.86 -5.61 -10.24
CA VAL A 159 16.37 -6.79 -9.49
C VAL A 159 14.89 -6.63 -9.11
N LEU A 160 14.44 -5.39 -8.89
CA LEU A 160 13.05 -5.10 -8.58
C LEU A 160 12.15 -5.34 -9.81
N GLY A 161 12.55 -4.83 -10.98
CA GLY A 161 11.88 -5.07 -12.25
C GLY A 161 12.74 -4.59 -13.41
N GLU A 162 12.63 -5.24 -14.56
CA GLU A 162 13.43 -4.91 -15.74
C GLU A 162 13.15 -3.49 -16.26
N VAL A 163 11.87 -3.08 -16.29
CA VAL A 163 11.45 -1.78 -16.83
C VAL A 163 11.12 -0.81 -15.71
N ARG A 164 12.01 0.16 -15.48
CA ARG A 164 11.87 1.15 -14.40
C ARG A 164 10.55 1.91 -14.43
N ALA A 165 10.11 2.33 -15.61
CA ALA A 165 8.85 3.07 -15.77
C ALA A 165 7.64 2.23 -15.35
N GLY A 166 7.65 0.94 -15.69
CA GLY A 166 6.60 0.01 -15.27
C GLY A 166 6.61 -0.22 -13.76
N SER A 167 7.79 -0.39 -13.16
CA SER A 167 7.93 -0.48 -11.70
C SER A 167 7.37 0.75 -10.98
N LEU A 168 7.68 1.96 -11.46
CA LEU A 168 7.16 3.20 -10.86
C LEU A 168 5.64 3.35 -11.03
N ALA A 169 5.10 3.02 -12.20
CA ALA A 169 3.66 3.04 -12.46
C ALA A 169 2.91 2.06 -11.55
N ALA A 170 3.43 0.84 -11.41
CA ALA A 170 2.91 -0.18 -10.52
C ALA A 170 2.96 0.26 -9.05
N VAL A 171 4.08 0.83 -8.58
CA VAL A 171 4.22 1.33 -7.20
C VAL A 171 3.27 2.50 -6.92
N ALA A 172 3.09 3.42 -7.87
CA ALA A 172 2.14 4.53 -7.72
C ALA A 172 0.69 4.03 -7.67
N CYS A 173 0.33 3.10 -8.56
CA CYS A 173 -0.98 2.45 -8.56
C CYS A 173 -1.24 1.71 -7.24
N TRP A 174 -0.24 0.96 -6.77
CA TRP A 174 -0.28 0.27 -5.49
C TRP A 174 -0.51 1.23 -4.33
N ALA A 175 0.21 2.35 -4.26
CA ALA A 175 0.06 3.31 -3.16
C ALA A 175 -1.37 3.86 -3.05
N ILE A 176 -1.97 4.19 -4.20
CA ILE A 176 -3.35 4.70 -4.28
C ILE A 176 -4.35 3.61 -3.89
N GLY A 177 -4.22 2.42 -4.49
CA GLY A 177 -5.12 1.30 -4.20
C GLY A 177 -5.00 0.79 -2.76
N ALA A 178 -3.79 0.78 -2.21
CA ALA A 178 -3.52 0.40 -0.82
C ALA A 178 -4.11 1.40 0.17
N ALA A 179 -4.07 2.71 -0.12
CA ALA A 179 -4.74 3.73 0.68
C ALA A 179 -6.28 3.58 0.63
N ALA A 180 -6.85 3.32 -0.55
CA ALA A 180 -8.28 3.08 -0.72
C ALA A 180 -8.75 1.81 0.01
N LEU A 181 -8.02 0.70 -0.15
CA LEU A 181 -8.24 -0.54 0.57
C LEU A 181 -8.14 -0.33 2.08
N GLY A 182 -7.07 0.35 2.52
CA GLY A 182 -6.83 0.64 3.93
C GLY A 182 -7.93 1.50 4.55
N TRP A 183 -8.48 2.45 3.79
CA TRP A 183 -9.63 3.24 4.19
C TRP A 183 -10.87 2.36 4.37
N ALA A 184 -11.23 1.56 3.36
CA ALA A 184 -12.39 0.68 3.40
C ALA A 184 -12.33 -0.30 4.59
N VAL A 185 -11.18 -0.95 4.79
CA VAL A 185 -10.94 -1.87 5.90
C VAL A 185 -11.03 -1.14 7.24
N SER A 186 -10.42 0.05 7.37
CA SER A 186 -10.50 0.85 8.60
C SER A 186 -11.92 1.26 8.95
N VAL A 187 -12.73 1.61 7.94
CA VAL A 187 -14.16 1.91 8.12
C VAL A 187 -14.90 0.67 8.64
N LEU A 188 -14.73 -0.49 8.01
CA LEU A 188 -15.39 -1.73 8.44
C LEU A 188 -15.01 -2.14 9.87
N LEU A 189 -13.71 -2.04 10.21
CA LEU A 189 -13.22 -2.35 11.56
C LEU A 189 -13.81 -1.41 12.62
N ARG A 190 -13.91 -0.11 12.33
CA ARG A 190 -14.51 0.87 13.23
C ARG A 190 -16.01 0.64 13.46
N HIS A 191 -16.71 0.08 12.48
CA HIS A 191 -18.12 -0.31 12.62
C HIS A 191 -18.31 -1.69 13.26
N GLY A 192 -17.25 -2.32 13.80
CA GLY A 192 -17.32 -3.64 14.42
C GLY A 192 -17.51 -4.81 13.44
N ARG A 193 -17.50 -4.56 12.12
CA ARG A 193 -17.72 -5.58 11.08
C ARG A 193 -16.43 -6.35 10.76
N ARG A 194 -15.90 -7.06 11.76
CA ARG A 194 -14.59 -7.74 11.67
C ARG A 194 -14.53 -8.76 10.53
N ALA A 195 -15.56 -9.60 10.38
CA ALA A 195 -15.59 -10.62 9.31
C ALA A 195 -15.56 -9.99 7.91
N ALA A 196 -16.38 -8.95 7.69
CA ALA A 196 -16.39 -8.22 6.42
C ALA A 196 -15.06 -7.51 6.17
N ALA A 197 -14.42 -6.95 7.22
CA ALA A 197 -13.11 -6.33 7.11
C ALA A 197 -12.03 -7.35 6.70
N TRP A 198 -12.04 -8.56 7.28
CA TRP A 198 -11.13 -9.64 6.92
C TRP A 198 -11.32 -10.10 5.48
N LEU A 199 -12.56 -10.37 5.07
CA LEU A 199 -12.87 -10.76 3.68
C LEU A 199 -12.47 -9.65 2.69
N SER A 200 -12.83 -8.40 2.99
CA SER A 200 -12.47 -7.25 2.13
C SER A 200 -10.97 -7.04 2.08
N SER A 201 -10.25 -7.28 3.18
CA SER A 201 -8.78 -7.20 3.21
C SER A 201 -8.16 -8.26 2.31
N GLY A 202 -8.59 -9.52 2.42
CA GLY A 202 -8.05 -10.63 1.62
C GLY A 202 -8.35 -10.48 0.13
N VAL A 203 -9.63 -10.35 -0.23
CA VAL A 203 -10.07 -10.20 -1.62
C VAL A 203 -9.53 -8.90 -2.21
N GLY A 204 -9.62 -7.79 -1.48
CA GLY A 204 -9.13 -6.50 -1.94
C GLY A 204 -7.61 -6.44 -2.12
N ALA A 205 -6.84 -7.12 -1.27
CA ALA A 205 -5.39 -7.22 -1.43
C ALA A 205 -5.02 -8.05 -2.67
N LEU A 206 -5.68 -9.19 -2.90
CA LEU A 206 -5.44 -10.02 -4.08
C LEU A 206 -5.76 -9.25 -5.36
N LEU A 207 -6.93 -8.61 -5.44
CA LEU A 207 -7.32 -7.80 -6.60
C LEU A 207 -6.37 -6.60 -6.82
N LEU A 208 -5.91 -5.96 -5.73
CA LEU A 208 -4.94 -4.87 -5.83
C LEU A 208 -3.61 -5.35 -6.42
N LEU A 209 -3.08 -6.47 -5.91
CA LEU A 209 -1.80 -7.01 -6.37
C LEU A 209 -1.88 -7.53 -7.81
N ASP A 210 -3.02 -8.11 -8.19
CA ASP A 210 -3.28 -8.52 -9.57
C ASP A 210 -3.33 -7.32 -10.51
N ALA A 211 -4.11 -6.28 -10.16
CA ALA A 211 -4.19 -5.05 -10.94
C ALA A 211 -2.84 -4.34 -11.08
N VAL A 212 -2.04 -4.31 -10.01
CA VAL A 212 -0.72 -3.67 -10.04
C VAL A 212 0.28 -4.47 -10.88
N THR A 213 0.24 -5.80 -10.80
CA THR A 213 1.04 -6.67 -11.68
C THR A 213 0.66 -6.44 -13.14
N ALA A 214 -0.64 -6.35 -13.44
CA ALA A 214 -1.13 -6.03 -14.77
C ALA A 214 -0.66 -4.64 -15.24
N VAL A 215 -0.68 -3.62 -14.38
CA VAL A 215 -0.13 -2.28 -14.71
C VAL A 215 1.35 -2.37 -15.06
N TYR A 216 2.14 -3.13 -14.32
CA TYR A 216 3.55 -3.36 -14.68
C TYR A 216 3.66 -4.01 -16.05
N VAL A 217 2.98 -5.13 -16.28
CA VAL A 217 3.08 -5.89 -17.54
C VAL A 217 2.64 -5.04 -18.73
N PHE A 218 1.52 -4.32 -18.62
CA PHE A 218 1.04 -3.44 -19.70
C PHE A 218 1.97 -2.28 -20.02
N THR A 219 2.81 -1.87 -19.06
CA THR A 219 3.76 -0.76 -19.26
C THR A 219 5.14 -1.26 -19.68
N ALA A 220 5.51 -2.49 -19.29
CA ALA A 220 6.82 -3.09 -19.55
C ALA A 220 6.86 -3.92 -20.85
N LEU A 221 5.77 -4.58 -21.21
CA LEU A 221 5.71 -5.55 -22.31
C LEU A 221 4.69 -5.15 -23.38
N SER A 222 4.98 -5.49 -24.63
CA SER A 222 4.03 -5.30 -25.72
C SER A 222 2.89 -6.34 -25.66
N PRO A 223 1.71 -6.05 -26.24
CA PRO A 223 0.58 -6.98 -26.22
C PRO A 223 0.84 -8.31 -26.93
N GLU A 224 1.80 -8.33 -27.86
CA GLU A 224 2.23 -9.53 -28.58
C GLU A 224 3.02 -10.47 -27.67
N ARG A 225 3.86 -9.90 -26.80
CA ARG A 225 4.68 -10.67 -25.85
C ARG A 225 3.87 -11.15 -24.65
N ALA A 226 2.90 -10.35 -24.20
CA ALA A 226 2.05 -10.66 -23.05
C ALA A 226 0.56 -10.55 -23.42
N PRO A 227 -0.08 -11.66 -23.84
CA PRO A 227 -1.49 -11.64 -24.22
C PRO A 227 -2.39 -11.20 -23.07
N ARG A 228 -3.21 -10.16 -23.29
CA ARG A 228 -3.98 -9.49 -22.22
C ARG A 228 -5.03 -10.36 -21.55
N HIS A 229 -5.50 -11.42 -22.21
CA HIS A 229 -6.45 -12.36 -21.63
C HIS A 229 -5.85 -13.18 -20.47
N ASN A 230 -4.51 -13.26 -20.40
CA ASN A 230 -3.78 -13.91 -19.32
C ASN A 230 -3.56 -13.02 -18.10
N ALA A 231 -4.00 -11.76 -18.13
CA ALA A 231 -3.77 -10.80 -17.06
C ALA A 231 -4.10 -11.31 -15.64
N PRO A 232 -5.22 -12.02 -15.40
CA PRO A 232 -5.57 -12.51 -14.07
C PRO A 232 -4.63 -13.60 -13.50
N LEU A 233 -3.76 -14.17 -14.35
CA LEU A 233 -2.82 -15.22 -13.96
C LEU A 233 -1.43 -14.67 -13.65
N TRP A 234 -1.10 -13.45 -14.10
CA TRP A 234 0.26 -12.94 -14.01
C TRP A 234 0.75 -12.81 -12.56
N TYR A 235 -0.09 -12.32 -11.65
CA TYR A 235 0.29 -12.23 -10.25
C TYR A 235 0.50 -13.62 -9.64
N LEU A 236 -0.44 -14.55 -9.84
CA LEU A 236 -0.35 -15.92 -9.33
C LEU A 236 0.89 -16.65 -9.85
N SER A 237 1.18 -16.54 -11.15
CA SER A 237 2.38 -17.12 -11.76
C SER A 237 3.66 -16.48 -11.25
N SER A 238 3.67 -15.16 -11.08
CA SER A 238 4.82 -14.46 -10.49
C SER A 238 5.07 -14.84 -9.03
N MET A 239 4.03 -15.27 -8.30
CA MET A 239 4.12 -15.63 -6.88
C MET A 239 4.39 -17.11 -6.61
N SER A 240 4.07 -17.98 -7.58
CA SER A 240 4.27 -19.43 -7.50
C SER A 240 5.54 -19.90 -8.23
N TRP A 241 6.21 -19.00 -8.96
CA TRP A 241 7.36 -19.32 -9.83
C TRP A 241 7.00 -20.39 -10.88
N TRP A 242 5.69 -20.52 -11.15
CA TRP A 242 5.11 -21.39 -12.14
C TRP A 242 4.49 -20.53 -13.24
N ASP A 243 5.16 -20.52 -14.38
CA ASP A 243 4.76 -19.76 -15.56
C ASP A 243 4.59 -20.74 -16.72
N PRO A 244 3.35 -21.07 -17.12
CA PRO A 244 3.07 -22.00 -18.21
C PRO A 244 3.33 -21.41 -19.61
N GLY A 245 4.05 -20.30 -19.73
CA GLY A 245 4.28 -19.60 -21.01
C GLY A 245 3.35 -18.41 -21.18
N LEU A 246 3.08 -17.67 -20.11
CA LEU A 246 2.20 -16.49 -20.14
C LEU A 246 2.86 -15.28 -20.85
N VAL A 247 4.17 -15.34 -21.09
CA VAL A 247 4.96 -14.36 -21.85
C VAL A 247 5.82 -15.09 -22.88
N ASP A 248 5.74 -14.64 -24.13
CA ASP A 248 6.52 -15.16 -25.29
C ASP A 248 6.47 -16.69 -25.47
N ASP A 249 5.41 -17.34 -24.98
CA ASP A 249 5.24 -18.80 -24.93
C ASP A 249 6.41 -19.56 -24.25
N GLY A 250 7.25 -18.84 -23.52
CA GLY A 250 8.46 -19.36 -22.89
C GLY A 250 8.28 -19.64 -21.41
N TYR A 251 8.78 -20.78 -20.96
CA TYR A 251 8.74 -21.14 -19.54
C TYR A 251 9.53 -20.11 -18.69
N ARG A 252 8.91 -19.60 -17.62
CA ARG A 252 9.47 -18.64 -16.63
C ARG A 252 9.79 -17.23 -17.13
N GLN A 253 9.44 -16.87 -18.36
CA GLN A 253 9.76 -15.54 -18.89
C GLN A 253 9.03 -14.39 -18.18
N LEU A 254 7.84 -14.64 -17.63
CA LEU A 254 7.12 -13.67 -16.82
C LEU A 254 7.87 -13.35 -15.52
N ALA A 255 8.41 -14.38 -14.86
CA ALA A 255 9.18 -14.21 -13.62
C ALA A 255 10.48 -13.44 -13.88
N ASP A 256 11.15 -13.69 -15.00
CA ASP A 256 12.37 -12.98 -15.39
C ASP A 256 12.10 -11.51 -15.76
N SER A 257 10.93 -11.21 -16.32
CA SER A 257 10.54 -9.85 -16.73
C SER A 257 10.07 -8.97 -15.56
N ILE A 258 9.31 -9.54 -14.60
CA ILE A 258 8.71 -8.79 -13.47
C ILE A 258 9.55 -8.90 -12.19
N LYS A 259 10.40 -9.94 -12.08
CA LYS A 259 11.37 -10.15 -11.01
C LYS A 259 10.77 -10.03 -9.61
N MET A 260 11.36 -9.23 -8.72
CA MET A 260 11.01 -9.18 -7.29
C MET A 260 9.88 -8.19 -6.95
N LEU A 261 9.31 -7.48 -7.92
CA LEU A 261 8.27 -6.48 -7.66
C LEU A 261 7.00 -7.06 -7.01
N PRO A 262 6.38 -8.14 -7.52
CA PRO A 262 5.13 -8.66 -6.96
C PRO A 262 5.29 -9.19 -5.53
N PRO A 263 6.34 -9.95 -5.19
CA PRO A 263 6.63 -10.34 -3.80
C PRO A 263 6.87 -9.15 -2.88
N MET A 264 7.60 -8.13 -3.35
CA MET A 264 7.85 -6.91 -2.57
C MET A 264 6.55 -6.17 -2.22
N LEU A 265 5.68 -5.97 -3.21
CA LEU A 265 4.39 -5.32 -3.01
C LEU A 265 3.44 -6.17 -2.16
N THR A 266 3.53 -7.50 -2.25
CA THR A 266 2.79 -8.42 -1.37
C THR A 266 3.19 -8.20 0.08
N MET A 267 4.50 -8.21 0.38
CA MET A 267 5.02 -7.94 1.73
C MET A 267 4.58 -6.58 2.26
N CYS A 268 4.65 -5.54 1.42
CA CYS A 268 4.18 -4.19 1.77
C CYS A 268 2.68 -4.16 2.08
N THR A 269 1.86 -4.89 1.30
CA THR A 269 0.41 -4.99 1.51
C THR A 269 0.08 -5.71 2.80
N VAL A 270 0.74 -6.83 3.07
CA VAL A 270 0.56 -7.60 4.32
C VAL A 270 0.96 -6.76 5.54
N PHE A 271 2.10 -6.06 5.46
CA PHE A 271 2.54 -5.14 6.51
C PHE A 271 1.51 -4.02 6.76
N LEU A 272 0.99 -3.40 5.69
CA LEU A 272 -0.03 -2.36 5.79
C LEU A 272 -1.29 -2.87 6.51
N LEU A 273 -1.84 -4.00 6.07
CA LEU A 273 -3.05 -4.57 6.66
C LEU A 273 -2.85 -4.94 8.14
N ALA A 274 -1.67 -5.46 8.50
CA ALA A 274 -1.28 -5.71 9.88
C ALA A 274 -1.29 -4.45 10.73
N VAL A 275 -0.71 -3.35 10.23
CA VAL A 275 -0.69 -2.05 10.91
C VAL A 275 -2.11 -1.49 11.05
N LEU A 276 -2.94 -1.58 10.02
CA LEU A 276 -4.31 -1.09 10.04
C LEU A 276 -5.20 -1.87 10.99
N GLY A 277 -5.06 -3.20 11.05
CA GLY A 277 -5.79 -4.04 11.99
C GLY A 277 -5.59 -3.62 13.46
N VAL A 278 -4.38 -3.18 13.81
CA VAL A 278 -4.06 -2.67 15.16
C VAL A 278 -4.53 -1.23 15.34
N THR A 279 -4.18 -0.34 14.39
CA THR A 279 -4.45 1.10 14.54
C THR A 279 -5.93 1.46 14.45
N ALA A 280 -6.72 0.77 13.63
CA ALA A 280 -8.16 0.98 13.54
C ALA A 280 -8.93 0.48 14.77
N SER A 281 -8.35 -0.46 15.52
CA SER A 281 -8.94 -1.05 16.74
C SER A 281 -8.61 -0.26 18.01
N ARG A 282 -7.76 0.77 17.94
CA ARG A 282 -7.43 1.60 19.11
C ARG A 282 -8.63 2.48 19.48
N PRO A 283 -8.97 2.59 20.78
CA PRO A 283 -9.94 3.58 21.24
C PRO A 283 -9.49 4.97 20.79
N ARG A 284 -10.41 5.77 20.24
CA ARG A 284 -10.14 7.18 20.00
C ARG A 284 -9.84 7.84 21.35
N PRO A 285 -8.74 8.61 21.49
CA PRO A 285 -8.55 9.41 22.68
C PRO A 285 -9.74 10.37 22.84
N ALA A 286 -10.21 10.53 24.07
CA ALA A 286 -11.46 11.23 24.42
C ALA A 286 -11.55 12.69 23.95
N GLY A 287 -10.47 13.28 23.43
CA GLY A 287 -10.47 14.60 22.78
C GLY A 287 -10.66 14.60 21.26
N SER A 288 -11.10 13.50 20.66
CA SER A 288 -11.33 13.39 19.20
C SER A 288 -12.76 13.02 18.80
N ALA A 289 -13.68 13.00 19.77
CA ALA A 289 -15.10 13.14 19.48
C ALA A 289 -15.38 14.64 19.37
N VAL A 290 -15.33 15.16 18.13
CA VAL A 290 -16.08 16.29 17.54
C VAL A 290 -15.49 16.49 16.13
#